data_AF-A0A957YM86-F1
#
_entry.id   AF-A0A957YM86-F1
#
_cell.length_a   1.000
_cell.length_b   1.000
_cell.length_c   1.000
_cell.angle_alpha   90.00
_cell.angle_beta   90.00
_cell.angle_gamma   90.00
#
_symmetry.space_group_name_H-M   'P 1'
#
loop_
_entity.id
_entity.type
_entity.pdbx_description
1 polymer ?
#
loop_
_entity_poly.entity_id
_entity_poly.type
_entity_poly.pdbx_seq_one_letter_code
_entity_poly.pdbx_strand_id
1 'polypeptide(L)'
;MKDKTTAGLLALFLGGIGIHWFYLGNNKKGLIYIALALFTFGIIPVLLALYDGIVLLTMSNDVFQAKYGQGEPFGGALASAPAKPVDTAKQIADFAALRDSGAITAEEYEKKKAELLG
;
A
#
# COMPACT_ATOMS: atom_id res chain seq x y z
N MET A 1 -0.94 -2.41 9.49
CA MET A 1 -2.14 -2.14 8.67
C MET A 1 -2.45 -0.66 8.84
N LYS A 2 -2.68 0.09 7.76
CA LYS A 2 -2.93 1.54 7.83
C LYS A 2 -4.42 1.77 7.98
N ASP A 3 -4.82 2.78 8.75
CA ASP A 3 -6.24 3.11 8.94
C ASP A 3 -6.61 4.35 8.11
N LYS A 4 -7.67 4.24 7.31
CA LYS A 4 -8.16 5.35 6.48
C LYS A 4 -8.68 6.51 7.31
N THR A 5 -9.25 6.21 8.48
CA THR A 5 -9.87 7.19 9.37
C THR A 5 -8.78 8.08 9.95
N THR A 6 -7.70 7.45 10.43
CA THR A 6 -6.49 8.13 10.88
C THR A 6 -5.90 8.97 9.76
N ALA A 7 -5.72 8.41 8.56
CA ALA A 7 -5.19 9.16 7.42
C ALA A 7 -6.06 10.37 7.03
N GLY A 8 -7.38 10.25 7.07
CA GLY A 8 -8.33 11.34 6.82
C GLY A 8 -8.31 12.42 7.92
N LEU A 9 -8.21 12.03 9.20
CA LEU A 9 -8.03 12.97 10.30
C LEU A 9 -6.70 13.73 10.20
N LEU A 10 -5.61 13.03 9.86
CA LEU A 10 -4.32 13.68 9.62
C LEU A 10 -4.39 14.65 8.43
N ALA A 11 -5.19 14.35 7.41
CA ALA A 11 -5.40 15.27 6.30
C ALA A 11 -6.23 16.50 6.71
N LEU A 12 -7.18 16.36 7.63
CA LEU A 12 -8.01 17.48 8.10
C LEU A 12 -7.25 18.44 9.03
N PHE A 13 -6.51 17.89 10.00
CA PHE A 13 -5.83 18.69 11.04
C PHE A 13 -4.39 19.07 10.65
N LEU A 14 -3.70 18.22 9.91
CA LEU A 14 -2.29 18.34 9.55
C LEU A 14 -2.09 18.39 8.01
N GLY A 15 -3.16 18.70 7.29
CA GLY A 15 -3.23 18.71 5.83
C GLY A 15 -2.35 19.74 5.16
N GLY A 16 -2.29 20.96 5.72
CA GLY A 16 -1.50 22.06 5.16
C GLY A 16 0.00 21.76 5.05
N ILE A 17 0.49 20.78 5.82
CA ILE A 17 1.89 20.32 5.82
C ILE A 17 2.07 19.05 4.98
N GLY A 18 0.99 18.37 4.58
CA GLY A 18 1.03 17.15 3.76
C GLY A 18 1.36 15.86 4.52
N ILE A 19 1.31 15.84 5.86
CA ILE A 19 1.75 14.69 6.69
C ILE A 19 0.94 13.41 6.41
N HIS A 20 -0.34 13.54 6.06
CA HIS A 20 -1.18 12.40 5.71
C HIS A 20 -0.62 11.58 4.53
N TRP A 21 0.06 12.19 3.56
CA TRP A 21 0.72 11.46 2.47
C TRP A 21 1.92 10.64 2.95
N PHE A 22 2.66 11.12 3.95
CA PHE A 22 3.71 10.34 4.61
C PHE A 22 3.13 9.18 5.41
N TYR A 23 1.98 9.37 6.07
CA TYR A 23 1.27 8.28 6.75
C TYR A 23 0.82 7.19 5.78
N LEU A 24 0.36 7.57 4.58
CA LEU A 24 0.02 6.62 3.52
C LEU A 24 1.25 5.92 2.93
N GLY A 25 2.46 6.34 3.28
CA GLY A 25 3.72 5.85 2.70
C GLY A 25 3.98 6.40 1.31
N ASN A 26 3.38 7.53 0.95
CA ASN A 26 3.53 8.19 -0.34
C ASN A 26 4.40 9.45 -0.20
N ASN A 27 5.66 9.23 0.19
CA ASN A 27 6.60 10.28 0.57
C ASN A 27 6.86 11.32 -0.55
N LYS A 28 6.77 10.91 -1.82
CA LYS A 28 6.90 11.82 -2.98
C LYS A 28 5.81 12.91 -2.96
N LYS A 29 4.55 12.51 -2.72
CA LYS A 29 3.42 13.43 -2.68
C LYS A 29 3.51 14.35 -1.46
N GLY A 30 3.90 13.82 -0.31
CA GLY A 30 4.18 14.61 0.88
C GLY A 30 5.22 15.71 0.63
N LEU A 31 6.31 15.38 -0.09
CA LEU A 31 7.34 16.37 -0.44
C LEU A 31 6.84 17.44 -1.43
N ILE A 32 6.00 17.05 -2.40
CA ILE A 32 5.34 18.01 -3.31
C ILE A 32 4.46 18.97 -2.52
N TYR A 33 3.70 18.47 -1.53
CA TYR A 33 2.88 19.32 -0.67
C TYR A 33 3.71 20.32 0.11
N ILE A 34 4.86 19.91 0.68
CA ILE A 34 5.78 20.81 1.37
C ILE A 34 6.35 21.85 0.40
N ALA A 35 6.78 21.45 -0.80
CA ALA A 35 7.30 22.38 -1.81
C ALA A 35 6.22 23.39 -2.25
N LEU A 36 4.98 22.93 -2.47
CA LEU A 36 3.84 23.80 -2.76
C LEU A 36 3.57 24.77 -1.60
N ALA A 37 3.59 24.28 -0.36
CA ALA A 37 3.36 25.11 0.82
C ALA A 37 4.38 26.26 0.91
N LEU A 38 5.65 25.98 0.61
CA LEU A 38 6.71 26.98 0.57
C LEU A 38 6.54 28.02 -0.55
N PHE A 39 6.05 27.60 -1.72
CA PHE A 39 5.93 28.48 -2.89
C PHE A 39 4.61 29.28 -2.92
N THR A 40 3.56 28.76 -2.26
CA THR A 40 2.18 29.31 -2.34
C THR A 40 1.67 29.82 -0.99
N PHE A 41 2.56 29.99 0.00
CA PHE A 41 2.24 30.38 1.38
C PHE A 41 1.17 29.49 2.05
N GLY A 42 1.04 28.24 1.64
CA GLY A 42 0.19 27.26 2.28
C GLY A 42 -1.31 27.28 1.92
N ILE A 43 -1.79 28.23 1.11
CA ILE A 43 -3.24 28.33 0.80
C ILE A 43 -3.72 27.15 -0.07
N ILE A 44 -2.98 26.86 -1.14
CA ILE A 44 -3.31 25.77 -2.07
C ILE A 44 -3.25 24.38 -1.40
N PRO A 45 -2.18 24.02 -0.65
CA PRO A 45 -2.11 22.70 -0.02
C PRO A 45 -3.16 22.49 1.08
N VAL A 46 -3.66 23.54 1.74
CA VAL A 46 -4.78 23.40 2.70
C VAL A 46 -6.06 22.96 2.00
N LEU A 47 -6.40 23.55 0.85
CA LEU A 47 -7.60 23.17 0.09
C LEU A 47 -7.48 21.75 -0.48
N LEU A 48 -6.31 21.40 -1.03
CA LEU A 48 -6.05 20.07 -1.56
C LEU A 48 -6.09 19.00 -0.44
N ALA A 49 -5.55 19.31 0.74
CA ALA A 49 -5.59 18.39 1.86
C ALA A 49 -6.99 18.22 2.45
N LEU A 50 -7.81 19.28 2.43
CA LEU A 50 -9.23 19.16 2.82
C LEU A 50 -9.98 18.24 1.85
N TYR A 51 -9.76 18.42 0.55
CA TYR A 51 -10.30 17.53 -0.48
C TYR A 51 -9.83 16.09 -0.28
N ASP A 52 -8.51 15.86 -0.15
CA ASP A 52 -7.94 14.54 0.09
C ASP A 52 -8.48 13.92 1.38
N GLY A 53 -8.62 14.69 2.45
CA GLY A 53 -9.21 14.24 3.71
C GLY A 53 -10.63 13.75 3.58
N ILE A 54 -11.49 14.49 2.87
CA ILE A 54 -12.88 14.06 2.59
C ILE A 54 -12.88 12.79 1.73
N VAL A 55 -12.04 12.71 0.70
CA VAL A 55 -11.95 11.52 -0.16
C VAL A 55 -11.50 10.31 0.65
N LEU A 56 -10.50 10.44 1.52
CA LEU A 56 -10.03 9.35 2.35
C LEU A 56 -11.08 8.87 3.36
N LEU A 57 -11.87 9.79 3.94
CA LEU A 57 -12.94 9.45 4.88
C LEU A 57 -14.14 8.81 4.18
N THR A 58 -14.47 9.23 2.97
CA THR A 58 -15.61 8.71 2.20
C THR A 58 -15.28 7.46 1.40
N MET A 59 -14.00 7.14 1.20
CA MET A 59 -13.57 5.94 0.47
C MET A 59 -13.80 4.65 1.27
N SER A 60 -14.17 3.58 0.58
CA SER A 60 -14.32 2.23 1.17
C SER A 60 -12.98 1.62 1.60
N ASN A 61 -13.01 0.75 2.61
CA ASN A 61 -11.79 0.10 3.13
C ASN A 61 -11.09 -0.76 2.08
N ASP A 62 -11.84 -1.45 1.21
CA ASP A 62 -11.26 -2.30 0.16
C ASP A 62 -10.46 -1.47 -0.85
N VAL A 63 -11.01 -0.32 -1.25
CA VAL A 63 -10.35 0.62 -2.16
C VAL A 63 -9.14 1.26 -1.48
N PHE A 64 -9.24 1.58 -0.19
CA PHE A 64 -8.12 2.08 0.60
C PHE A 64 -6.98 1.08 0.65
N GLN A 65 -7.28 -0.17 0.98
CA GLN A 65 -6.27 -1.20 1.11
C GLN A 65 -5.65 -1.55 -0.25
N ALA A 66 -6.44 -1.56 -1.32
CA ALA A 66 -5.94 -1.75 -2.67
C ALA A 66 -4.98 -0.63 -3.12
N LYS A 67 -5.24 0.62 -2.72
CA LYS A 67 -4.49 1.80 -3.18
C LYS A 67 -3.30 2.18 -2.28
N TYR A 68 -3.40 1.91 -0.98
CA TYR A 68 -2.44 2.35 0.04
C TYR A 68 -1.90 1.22 0.92
N GLY A 69 -2.37 -0.03 0.75
CA GLY A 69 -1.96 -1.18 1.54
C GLY A 69 -0.49 -1.55 1.37
N GLN A 70 0.09 -1.27 0.19
CA GLN A 70 1.52 -1.39 -0.09
C GLN A 70 2.07 0.04 -0.20
N GLY A 71 2.78 0.54 0.83
CA GLY A 71 3.40 1.87 0.75
C GLY A 71 4.48 1.88 -0.33
N GLU A 72 4.54 2.93 -1.16
CA GLU A 72 5.63 3.06 -2.14
C GLU A 72 6.90 3.56 -1.44
N PRO A 73 8.00 2.80 -1.42
CA PRO A 73 9.25 3.29 -0.85
C PRO A 73 9.74 4.53 -1.62
N PHE A 74 10.33 5.45 -0.87
CA PHE A 74 10.95 6.65 -1.43
C PHE A 74 12.04 6.23 -2.44
N GLY A 75 11.84 6.55 -3.72
CA GLY A 75 12.76 6.14 -4.80
C GLY A 75 12.22 5.03 -5.72
N GLY A 76 11.06 5.25 -6.34
CA GLY A 76 10.38 4.30 -7.25
C GLY A 76 11.07 4.00 -8.59
N ALA A 77 12.40 3.87 -8.63
CA ALA A 77 13.14 3.33 -9.78
C ALA A 77 14.47 2.63 -9.39
N LEU A 78 14.95 2.75 -8.14
CA LEU A 78 16.17 2.07 -7.68
C LEU A 78 15.90 0.86 -6.76
N ALA A 79 14.65 0.67 -6.37
CA ALA A 79 14.22 -0.46 -5.55
C ALA A 79 13.04 -1.19 -6.20
N SER A 80 13.23 -1.64 -7.44
CA SER A 80 12.42 -2.71 -8.01
C SER A 80 13.01 -4.05 -7.60
N ALA A 81 12.76 -4.46 -6.36
CA ALA A 81 12.72 -5.87 -6.01
C ALA A 81 11.28 -6.17 -5.56
N PRO A 82 10.55 -7.07 -6.24
CA PRO A 82 9.15 -7.28 -5.99
C PRO A 82 8.99 -8.01 -4.67
N ALA A 83 8.23 -7.43 -3.74
CA ALA A 83 7.63 -8.19 -2.66
C ALA A 83 6.13 -7.89 -2.64
N LYS A 84 5.41 -8.47 -3.62
CA LYS A 84 4.19 -9.15 -3.18
C LYS A 84 4.70 -10.16 -2.15
N PRO A 85 4.28 -10.12 -0.88
CA PRO A 85 4.29 -11.34 -0.12
C PRO A 85 3.31 -12.22 -0.89
N VAL A 86 3.87 -13.04 -1.79
CA VAL A 86 3.29 -14.32 -2.08
C VAL A 86 3.00 -14.86 -0.70
N ASP A 87 1.71 -14.89 -0.36
CA ASP A 87 1.22 -15.50 0.84
C ASP A 87 1.50 -16.99 0.63
N THR A 88 2.77 -17.37 0.85
CA THR A 88 3.32 -18.68 0.53
C THR A 88 2.54 -19.72 1.28
N ALA A 89 2.06 -19.39 2.49
CA ALA A 89 1.13 -20.20 3.27
C ALA A 89 -0.18 -20.47 2.50
N LYS A 90 -0.78 -19.44 1.90
CA LYS A 90 -2.00 -19.58 1.08
C LYS A 90 -1.74 -20.35 -0.22
N GLN A 91 -0.57 -20.20 -0.85
CA GLN A 91 -0.20 -21.00 -2.02
C GLN A 91 0.05 -22.47 -1.66
N ILE A 92 0.72 -22.75 -0.53
CA ILE A 92 0.90 -24.12 -0.02
C ILE A 92 -0.47 -24.78 0.23
N ALA A 93 -1.44 -24.02 0.78
CA ALA A 93 -2.80 -24.51 0.99
C ALA A 93 -3.54 -24.78 -0.34
N ASP A 94 -3.43 -23.89 -1.33
CA ASP A 94 -4.04 -24.10 -2.66
C ASP A 94 -3.39 -25.28 -3.41
N PHE A 95 -2.07 -25.47 -3.30
CA PHE A 95 -1.38 -26.63 -3.85
C PHE A 95 -1.73 -27.94 -3.13
N ALA A 96 -1.94 -27.91 -1.82
CA ALA A 96 -2.43 -29.07 -1.06
C ALA A 96 -3.86 -29.47 -1.50
N ALA A 97 -4.73 -28.49 -1.76
CA ALA A 97 -6.07 -28.74 -2.31
C ALA A 97 -6.03 -29.32 -3.73
N LEU A 98 -5.06 -28.92 -4.56
CA LEU A 98 -4.83 -29.47 -5.90
C LEU A 98 -4.24 -30.90 -5.88
N ARG A 99 -3.51 -31.26 -4.82
CA ARG A 99 -3.07 -32.64 -4.57
C ARG A 99 -4.26 -33.53 -4.21
N ASP A 100 -5.15 -33.04 -3.33
CA ASP A 100 -6.31 -33.80 -2.88
C ASP A 100 -7.37 -33.98 -3.99
N SER A 101 -7.41 -33.09 -4.99
CA SER A 101 -8.25 -33.24 -6.18
C SER A 101 -7.67 -34.21 -7.23
N GLY A 102 -6.48 -34.78 -7.00
CA GLY A 102 -5.82 -35.74 -7.88
C GLY A 102 -5.28 -35.14 -9.19
N ALA A 103 -5.24 -33.81 -9.31
CA ALA A 103 -4.80 -33.11 -10.52
C ALA A 103 -3.27 -33.07 -10.69
N ILE A 104 -2.50 -33.35 -9.62
CA ILE A 104 -1.03 -33.35 -9.60
C ILE A 104 -0.49 -34.50 -8.75
N THR A 105 0.58 -35.14 -9.22
CA THR A 105 1.24 -36.28 -8.56
C THR A 105 2.20 -35.84 -7.46
N ALA A 106 2.38 -36.68 -6.43
CA ALA A 106 3.12 -36.35 -5.20
C ALA A 106 4.58 -35.89 -5.45
N GLU A 107 5.20 -36.39 -6.53
CA GLU A 107 6.57 -36.06 -6.91
C GLU A 107 6.72 -34.61 -7.41
N GLU A 108 5.72 -34.07 -8.11
CA GLU A 108 5.76 -32.71 -8.65
C GLU A 108 5.56 -31.65 -7.54
N TYR A 109 4.76 -31.98 -6.53
CA TYR A 109 4.53 -31.14 -5.36
C TYR A 109 5.78 -30.99 -4.49
N GLU A 110 6.49 -32.09 -4.22
CA GLU A 110 7.73 -32.09 -3.43
C GLU A 110 8.82 -31.24 -4.11
N LYS A 111 8.90 -31.31 -5.45
CA LYS A 111 9.85 -30.53 -6.24
C LYS A 111 9.58 -29.01 -6.14
N LYS A 112 8.32 -28.60 -6.26
CA LYS A 112 7.91 -27.19 -6.12
C LYS A 112 8.03 -26.67 -4.69
N LYS A 113 7.78 -27.52 -3.69
CA LYS A 113 7.95 -27.18 -2.27
C LYS A 113 9.42 -26.95 -1.91
N ALA A 114 10.33 -27.74 -2.47
CA ALA A 114 11.77 -27.57 -2.28
C ALA A 114 12.30 -26.28 -2.95
N GLU A 115 11.76 -25.90 -4.11
CA GLU A 115 12.11 -24.64 -4.80
C GLU A 115 11.62 -23.39 -4.05
N LEU A 116 10.50 -23.48 -3.32
CA LEU A 116 9.95 -22.35 -2.55
C LEU A 116 10.58 -22.17 -1.16
N LEU A 117 11.34 -23.14 -0.67
CA LEU A 117 11.94 -23.14 0.67
C LEU A 117 13.48 -23.12 0.66
N GLY A 118 14.10 -23.12 -0.52
CA GLY A 118 15.54 -22.90 -0.72
C GLY A 118 15.84 -21.46 -1.09
#